data_AF-A0A2M7JGE1-F1
#
_entry.id   AF-A0A2M7JGE1-F1
#
_cell.length_a   1.000
_cell.length_b   1.000
_cell.length_c   1.000
_cell.angle_alpha   90.00
_cell.angle_beta   90.00
_cell.angle_gamma   90.00
#
_symmetry.space_group_name_H-M   'P 1'
#
loop_
_entity.id
_entity.type
_entity.pdbx_description
1 polymer ?
#
loop_
_entity_poly.entity_id
_entity_poly.type
_entity_poly.pdbx_seq_one_letter_code
_entity_poly.pdbx_strand_id
1 'polypeptide(L)'
;MDVHGETIAAIATPVGRGGIGIIKISGPDALAIAKRLFVPARPSAEIAARRLYLGHVIDTETGRVLDQVLLSYMKAPFSYTGEDVVELNSHSGHLILTSIMQILLNQGARLAEPGEFTFRAFMNGKMDLAQAEAVIDLIEARSEKGLQIASSHLAGAFSREIEAIRVSVMGILARVEAAIDFPEEEEVELKTDEIGEDLERAVIYPLISLIECGEENRLSIAGALTAIVGRSNTGKSSLFN
;
A
#
# COMPACT_ATOMS: atom_id res chain seq x y z
N MET A 1 -7.48 -17.01 4.58
CA MET A 1 -8.47 -16.26 3.79
C MET A 1 -8.14 -16.53 2.34
N ASP A 2 -9.07 -17.12 1.61
CA ASP A 2 -8.87 -17.38 0.19
C ASP A 2 -9.07 -16.06 -0.54
N VAL A 3 -7.99 -15.31 -0.76
CA VAL A 3 -8.00 -13.95 -1.37
C VAL A 3 -8.34 -14.03 -2.86
N HIS A 4 -8.21 -15.22 -3.45
CA HIS A 4 -8.35 -15.45 -4.88
C HIS A 4 -9.81 -15.73 -5.24
N GLY A 5 -10.56 -14.68 -5.56
CA GLY A 5 -11.85 -14.82 -6.25
C GLY A 5 -12.89 -13.77 -5.90
N GLU A 6 -12.73 -13.06 -4.79
CA GLU A 6 -13.70 -12.05 -4.38
C GLU A 6 -13.37 -10.66 -4.93
N THR A 7 -14.39 -9.96 -5.40
CA THR A 7 -14.28 -8.55 -5.76
C THR A 7 -14.63 -7.68 -4.56
N ILE A 8 -13.72 -6.81 -4.16
CA ILE A 8 -13.90 -5.87 -3.06
C ILE A 8 -14.18 -4.46 -3.54
N ALA A 9 -14.87 -3.67 -2.74
CA ALA A 9 -15.06 -2.25 -2.97
C ALA A 9 -14.98 -1.45 -1.66
N ALA A 10 -14.52 -0.20 -1.75
CA ALA A 10 -14.54 0.76 -0.65
C ALA A 10 -14.50 2.21 -1.16
N ILE A 11 -14.91 3.14 -0.29
CA ILE A 11 -14.66 4.56 -0.48
C ILE A 11 -13.17 4.82 -0.16
N ALA A 12 -12.42 5.31 -1.15
CA ALA A 12 -10.97 5.50 -1.08
C ALA A 12 -10.56 6.92 -0.63
N THR A 13 -11.51 7.86 -0.60
CA THR A 13 -11.28 9.24 -0.15
C THR A 13 -11.73 9.44 1.31
N PRO A 14 -11.11 10.38 2.05
CA PRO A 14 -11.56 10.73 3.40
C PRO A 14 -13.04 11.12 3.46
N VAL A 15 -13.67 10.83 4.59
CA VAL A 15 -15.06 11.26 4.86
C VAL A 15 -15.08 12.77 5.06
N GLY A 16 -15.95 13.48 4.33
CA GLY A 16 -16.09 14.93 4.48
C GLY A 16 -16.75 15.57 3.28
N ARG A 17 -16.81 16.90 3.28
CA ARG A 17 -17.25 17.69 2.12
C ARG A 17 -16.02 18.09 1.30
N GLY A 18 -15.91 17.56 0.09
CA GLY A 18 -14.91 17.90 -0.92
C GLY A 18 -15.52 18.01 -2.33
N GLY A 19 -14.70 18.27 -3.34
CA GLY A 19 -15.17 18.27 -4.73
C GLY A 19 -15.44 16.85 -5.26
N ILE A 20 -14.63 15.88 -4.86
CA ILE A 20 -14.58 14.53 -5.44
C ILE A 20 -14.55 13.49 -4.33
N GLY A 21 -15.32 12.41 -4.51
CA GLY A 21 -15.21 11.18 -3.75
C GLY A 21 -14.85 10.03 -4.69
N ILE A 22 -13.99 9.13 -4.24
CA ILE A 22 -13.54 7.99 -5.07
C ILE A 22 -14.06 6.71 -4.43
N ILE A 23 -14.71 5.88 -5.24
CA ILE A 23 -15.04 4.51 -4.88
C ILE A 23 -14.17 3.58 -5.73
N LYS A 24 -13.39 2.74 -5.06
CA LYS A 24 -12.45 1.82 -5.67
C LYS A 24 -13.02 0.40 -5.59
N ILE A 25 -12.92 -0.34 -6.68
CA ILE A 25 -13.35 -1.74 -6.82
C ILE A 25 -12.14 -2.54 -7.31
N SER A 26 -11.82 -3.67 -6.69
CA SER A 26 -10.70 -4.55 -7.08
C SER A 26 -11.11 -6.01 -7.06
N GLY A 27 -10.79 -6.76 -8.11
CA GLY A 27 -11.02 -8.19 -8.19
C GLY A 27 -11.50 -8.64 -9.57
N PRO A 28 -11.77 -9.95 -9.75
CA PRO A 28 -12.06 -10.54 -11.06
C PRO A 28 -13.32 -9.97 -11.73
N ASP A 29 -14.31 -9.53 -10.95
CA ASP A 29 -15.57 -8.99 -11.46
C ASP A 29 -15.63 -7.46 -11.41
N ALA A 30 -14.53 -6.76 -11.10
CA ALA A 30 -14.53 -5.31 -10.88
C ALA A 30 -15.15 -4.53 -12.06
N LEU A 31 -14.73 -4.84 -13.30
CA LEU A 31 -15.29 -4.21 -14.49
C LEU A 31 -16.73 -4.66 -14.77
N ALA A 32 -17.05 -5.94 -14.54
CA ALA A 32 -18.38 -6.48 -14.79
C ALA A 32 -19.42 -5.83 -13.86
N ILE A 33 -19.11 -5.72 -12.57
CA ILE A 33 -19.93 -5.05 -11.57
C ILE A 33 -20.09 -3.57 -11.94
N ALA A 34 -18.98 -2.87 -12.23
CA ALA A 34 -19.01 -1.46 -12.59
C ALA A 34 -19.87 -1.15 -13.83
N LYS A 35 -19.87 -2.04 -14.84
CA LYS A 35 -20.70 -1.90 -16.05
C LYS A 35 -22.20 -2.00 -15.80
N ARG A 36 -22.65 -2.62 -14.70
CA ARG A 36 -24.08 -2.77 -14.39
C ARG A 36 -24.73 -1.47 -13.94
N LEU A 37 -23.98 -0.61 -13.24
CA LEU A 37 -24.46 0.67 -12.72
C LEU A 37 -23.93 1.89 -13.49
N PHE A 38 -22.90 1.75 -14.32
CA PHE A 38 -22.35 2.86 -15.10
C PHE A 38 -22.93 2.93 -16.52
N VAL A 39 -23.51 4.08 -16.86
CA VAL A 39 -24.03 4.40 -18.20
C VAL A 39 -23.15 5.46 -18.84
N PRO A 40 -22.38 5.14 -19.90
CA PRO A 40 -21.51 6.10 -20.59
C PRO A 40 -22.30 7.25 -21.20
N ALA A 41 -21.80 8.49 -21.11
CA ALA A 41 -22.45 9.66 -21.73
C ALA A 41 -22.41 9.62 -23.26
N ARG A 42 -21.42 8.93 -23.84
CA ARG A 42 -21.35 8.60 -25.26
C ARG A 42 -21.31 7.09 -25.43
N PRO A 43 -22.05 6.51 -26.38
CA PRO A 43 -21.97 5.08 -26.68
C PRO A 43 -20.50 4.70 -26.94
N SER A 44 -19.94 3.86 -26.08
CA SER A 44 -18.63 3.25 -26.28
C SER A 44 -18.84 1.76 -26.43
N ALA A 45 -18.32 1.17 -27.50
CA ALA A 45 -18.40 -0.27 -27.72
C ALA A 45 -17.71 -1.04 -26.58
N GLU A 46 -16.68 -0.46 -25.96
CA GLU A 46 -15.94 -1.08 -24.87
C GLU A 46 -15.32 -0.04 -23.92
N ILE A 47 -15.15 -0.41 -22.65
CA ILE A 47 -14.37 0.34 -21.66
C ILE A 47 -12.94 -0.19 -21.72
N ALA A 48 -12.05 0.57 -22.34
CA ALA A 48 -10.64 0.25 -22.45
C ALA A 48 -9.87 0.66 -21.18
N ALA A 49 -8.82 -0.09 -20.85
CA ALA A 49 -7.98 0.22 -19.70
C ALA A 49 -7.24 1.56 -19.85
N ARG A 50 -6.97 2.21 -18.72
CA ARG A 50 -6.24 3.47 -18.57
C ARG A 50 -6.81 4.63 -19.39
N ARG A 51 -8.14 4.68 -19.49
CA ARG A 51 -8.90 5.81 -20.04
C ARG A 51 -9.94 6.28 -19.04
N LEU A 52 -10.32 7.54 -19.14
CA LEU A 52 -11.40 8.14 -18.37
C LEU A 52 -12.67 8.20 -19.20
N TYR A 53 -13.78 7.77 -18.60
CA TYR A 53 -15.09 7.74 -19.22
C TYR A 53 -16.06 8.60 -18.41
N LEU A 54 -16.61 9.63 -19.04
CA LEU A 54 -17.72 10.40 -18.47
C LEU A 54 -19.03 9.63 -18.66
N GLY A 55 -19.82 9.55 -17.60
CA GLY A 55 -21.12 8.90 -17.64
C GLY A 55 -21.92 9.16 -16.37
N HIS A 56 -22.95 8.36 -16.17
CA HIS A 56 -23.81 8.43 -15.00
C HIS A 56 -23.77 7.11 -14.24
N VAL A 57 -23.79 7.19 -12.92
CA VAL A 57 -24.14 6.03 -12.10
C VAL A 57 -25.64 6.03 -11.89
N ILE A 58 -26.26 4.87 -12.15
CA ILE A 58 -27.68 4.64 -11.95
C ILE A 58 -27.91 3.63 -10.83
N ASP A 59 -29.04 3.78 -10.16
CA ASP A 59 -29.61 2.74 -9.32
C ASP A 59 -30.12 1.60 -10.22
N THR A 60 -29.62 0.39 -9.99
CA THR A 60 -29.94 -0.78 -10.82
C THR A 60 -31.36 -1.30 -10.62
N GLU A 61 -32.02 -0.96 -9.50
CA GLU A 61 -33.40 -1.38 -9.22
C GLU A 61 -34.40 -0.35 -9.73
N THR A 62 -34.14 0.95 -9.49
CA THR A 62 -35.08 2.02 -9.82
C THR A 62 -34.81 2.68 -11.19
N GLY A 63 -33.62 2.48 -11.75
CA GLY A 63 -33.16 3.17 -12.96
C GLY A 63 -32.85 4.67 -12.76
N ARG A 64 -32.94 5.17 -11.52
CA ARG A 64 -32.69 6.58 -11.20
C ARG A 64 -31.21 6.91 -11.34
N VAL A 65 -30.91 8.03 -11.99
CA VAL A 65 -29.56 8.60 -12.00
C VAL A 65 -29.21 9.11 -10.60
N LEU A 66 -28.10 8.61 -10.05
CA LEU A 66 -27.57 9.04 -8.77
C LEU A 66 -26.58 10.20 -8.91
N ASP A 67 -25.63 10.06 -9.84
CA ASP A 67 -24.58 11.06 -10.04
C ASP A 67 -23.99 10.97 -11.46
N GLN A 68 -23.38 12.06 -11.91
CA GLN A 68 -22.50 12.08 -13.07
C GLN A 68 -21.06 11.85 -12.58
N VAL A 69 -20.39 10.83 -13.11
CA VAL A 69 -19.07 10.39 -12.62
C VAL A 69 -18.06 10.24 -13.75
N LEU A 70 -16.78 10.20 -13.38
CA LEU A 70 -15.72 9.66 -14.22
C LEU A 70 -15.37 8.24 -13.79
N LEU A 71 -15.44 7.29 -14.73
CA LEU A 71 -14.97 5.92 -14.53
C LEU A 71 -13.57 5.76 -15.13
N SER A 72 -12.65 5.17 -14.36
CA SER A 72 -11.37 4.66 -14.85
C SER A 72 -11.30 3.14 -14.65
N TYR A 73 -10.72 2.43 -15.61
CA TYR A 73 -10.49 0.98 -15.53
C TYR A 73 -9.00 0.70 -15.68
N MET A 74 -8.44 -0.12 -14.80
CA MET A 74 -7.06 -0.60 -14.85
C MET A 74 -7.10 -2.11 -14.89
N LYS A 75 -6.74 -2.68 -16.04
CA LYS A 75 -6.71 -4.13 -16.25
C LYS A 75 -5.49 -4.76 -15.58
N ALA A 76 -5.67 -5.92 -14.95
CA ALA A 76 -4.61 -6.76 -14.43
C ALA A 76 -3.54 -7.06 -15.51
N PRO A 77 -2.25 -7.20 -15.15
CA PRO A 77 -1.65 -7.01 -13.83
C PRO A 77 -1.26 -5.55 -13.53
N PHE A 78 -1.75 -4.60 -14.32
CA PHE A 78 -1.26 -3.23 -14.33
C PHE A 78 -2.16 -2.25 -13.58
N SER A 79 -2.46 -2.59 -12.34
CA SER A 79 -3.20 -1.79 -11.39
C SER A 79 -2.44 -1.71 -10.06
N TYR A 80 -3.00 -0.99 -9.07
CA TYR A 80 -2.45 -0.91 -7.72
C TYR A 80 -2.39 -2.29 -7.04
N THR A 81 -3.49 -3.04 -7.06
CA THR A 81 -3.59 -4.36 -6.41
C THR A 81 -2.97 -5.48 -7.26
N GLY A 82 -2.71 -5.25 -8.54
CA GLY A 82 -2.34 -6.31 -9.49
C GLY A 82 -3.54 -7.05 -10.08
N GLU A 83 -4.77 -6.74 -9.65
CA GLU A 83 -6.02 -7.28 -10.17
C GLU A 83 -6.67 -6.31 -11.16
N ASP A 84 -7.84 -6.65 -11.69
CA ASP A 84 -8.70 -5.68 -12.36
C ASP A 84 -9.21 -4.66 -11.32
N VAL A 85 -8.99 -3.38 -11.58
CA VAL A 85 -9.41 -2.28 -10.70
C VAL A 85 -10.26 -1.28 -11.47
N VAL A 86 -11.37 -0.87 -10.88
CA VAL A 86 -12.20 0.24 -11.37
C VAL A 86 -12.26 1.33 -10.30
N GLU A 87 -12.14 2.59 -10.71
CA GLU A 87 -12.41 3.73 -9.85
C GLU A 87 -13.58 4.55 -10.41
N LEU A 88 -14.56 4.81 -9.55
CA LEU A 88 -15.66 5.74 -9.80
C LEU A 88 -15.36 7.04 -9.06
N ASN A 89 -15.16 8.13 -9.82
CA ASN A 89 -14.93 9.46 -9.29
C ASN A 89 -16.25 10.22 -9.32
N SER A 90 -16.95 10.24 -8.18
CA SER A 90 -18.23 10.91 -7.98
C SER A 90 -18.05 12.25 -7.26
N HIS A 91 -19.13 12.99 -7.09
CA HIS A 91 -19.15 14.06 -6.08
C HIS A 91 -19.03 13.46 -4.66
N SER A 92 -18.40 14.19 -3.74
CA SER A 92 -18.04 13.68 -2.39
C SER A 92 -19.19 13.64 -1.37
N GLY A 93 -20.45 13.64 -1.82
CA GLY A 93 -21.59 13.63 -0.92
C GLY A 93 -21.68 12.29 -0.16
N HIS A 94 -21.73 12.32 1.18
CA HIS A 94 -21.83 11.10 1.99
C HIS A 94 -22.95 10.18 1.50
N LEU A 95 -24.15 10.73 1.26
CA LEU A 95 -25.29 9.97 0.76
C LEU A 95 -25.05 9.38 -0.64
N ILE A 96 -24.41 10.14 -1.55
CA ILE A 96 -24.07 9.66 -2.90
C ILE A 96 -23.10 8.48 -2.79
N LEU A 97 -22.01 8.65 -2.04
CA LEU A 97 -20.99 7.62 -1.89
C LEU A 97 -21.53 6.34 -1.24
N THR A 98 -22.34 6.47 -0.19
CA THR A 98 -22.95 5.30 0.47
C THR A 98 -23.99 4.63 -0.39
N SER A 99 -24.80 5.38 -1.16
CA SER A 99 -25.75 4.79 -2.12
C SER A 99 -25.04 4.01 -3.23
N ILE A 100 -23.98 4.56 -3.83
CA ILE A 100 -23.19 3.84 -4.84
C ILE A 100 -22.55 2.59 -4.23
N MET A 101 -21.98 2.72 -3.03
CA MET A 101 -21.38 1.57 -2.32
C MET A 101 -22.40 0.46 -2.06
N GLN A 102 -23.63 0.79 -1.63
CA GLN A 102 -24.71 -0.18 -1.43
C GLN A 102 -25.08 -0.91 -2.73
N ILE A 103 -25.16 -0.20 -3.85
CA ILE A 103 -25.42 -0.83 -5.16
C ILE A 103 -24.29 -1.80 -5.50
N LEU A 104 -23.02 -1.41 -5.31
CA LEU A 104 -21.88 -2.30 -5.57
C LEU A 104 -21.94 -3.58 -4.73
N LEU A 105 -22.31 -3.47 -3.45
CA LEU A 105 -22.49 -4.62 -2.56
C LEU A 105 -23.61 -5.54 -3.07
N ASN A 106 -24.76 -4.97 -3.45
CA ASN A 106 -25.89 -5.74 -4.00
C ASN A 106 -25.55 -6.40 -5.34
N GLN A 107 -24.58 -5.86 -6.09
CA GLN A 107 -24.12 -6.40 -7.37
C GLN A 107 -23.01 -7.47 -7.23
N GLY A 108 -22.62 -7.82 -6.01
CA GLY A 108 -21.69 -8.92 -5.71
C GLY A 108 -20.31 -8.49 -5.24
N ALA A 109 -20.04 -7.19 -5.05
CA ALA A 109 -18.82 -6.78 -4.38
C ALA A 109 -18.94 -7.01 -2.87
N ARG A 110 -17.83 -7.31 -2.20
CA ARG A 110 -17.72 -7.27 -0.73
C ARG A 110 -17.12 -5.94 -0.28
N LEU A 111 -17.47 -5.48 0.92
CA LEU A 111 -16.77 -4.35 1.53
C LEU A 111 -15.32 -4.76 1.85
N ALA A 112 -14.36 -3.95 1.41
CA ALA A 112 -12.94 -4.21 1.70
C ALA A 112 -12.64 -4.10 3.20
N GLU A 113 -11.75 -4.96 3.70
CA GLU A 113 -11.19 -4.86 5.05
C GLU A 113 -10.14 -3.73 5.14
N PRO A 114 -9.81 -3.24 6.35
CA PRO A 114 -8.76 -2.26 6.54
C PRO A 114 -7.43 -2.72 5.92
N GLY A 115 -6.88 -1.91 5.02
CA GLY A 115 -5.62 -2.22 4.32
C GLY A 115 -5.71 -3.29 3.23
N GLU A 116 -6.89 -3.86 2.94
CA GLU A 116 -7.01 -5.03 2.05
C GLU A 116 -6.48 -4.75 0.63
N PHE A 117 -6.67 -3.54 0.09
CA PHE A 117 -6.11 -3.18 -1.23
C PHE A 117 -4.58 -3.24 -1.25
N THR A 118 -3.91 -2.72 -0.21
CA THR A 118 -2.45 -2.74 -0.10
C THR A 118 -1.96 -4.15 0.18
N PHE A 119 -2.68 -4.91 1.02
CA PHE A 119 -2.39 -6.32 1.25
C PHE A 119 -2.46 -7.14 -0.05
N ARG A 120 -3.48 -6.94 -0.89
CA ARG A 120 -3.56 -7.59 -2.22
C ARG A 120 -2.42 -7.17 -3.14
N ALA A 121 -2.00 -5.91 -3.11
CA ALA A 121 -0.84 -5.45 -3.86
C ALA A 121 0.44 -6.19 -3.43
N PHE A 122 0.65 -6.38 -2.12
CA PHE A 122 1.74 -7.18 -1.56
C PHE A 122 1.64 -8.65 -2.01
N MET A 123 0.48 -9.29 -1.82
CA MET A 123 0.27 -10.70 -2.20
C MET A 123 0.47 -10.95 -3.70
N ASN A 124 0.16 -9.98 -4.55
CA ASN A 124 0.35 -10.05 -6.00
C ASN A 124 1.76 -9.57 -6.46
N GLY A 125 2.69 -9.37 -5.53
CA GLY A 125 4.08 -9.00 -5.83
C GLY A 125 4.25 -7.61 -6.45
N LYS A 126 3.28 -6.71 -6.27
CA LYS A 126 3.36 -5.31 -6.73
C LYS A 126 4.30 -4.47 -5.88
N MET A 127 4.47 -4.88 -4.63
CA MET A 127 5.31 -4.26 -3.61
C MET A 127 5.69 -5.32 -2.58
N ASP A 128 6.79 -5.14 -1.87
CA ASP A 128 7.12 -5.95 -0.69
C ASP A 128 6.44 -5.42 0.59
N LEU A 129 6.70 -6.08 1.72
CA LEU A 129 6.09 -5.73 3.01
C LEU A 129 6.53 -4.34 3.50
N ALA A 130 7.81 -4.00 3.36
CA ALA A 130 8.32 -2.71 3.80
C ALA A 130 7.72 -1.56 2.98
N GLN A 131 7.56 -1.77 1.67
CA GLN A 131 6.85 -0.83 0.80
C GLN A 131 5.37 -0.71 1.17
N ALA A 132 4.71 -1.82 1.53
CA ALA A 132 3.31 -1.81 1.98
C ALA A 132 3.13 -1.04 3.30
N GLU A 133 4.04 -1.20 4.26
CA GLU A 133 4.07 -0.41 5.50
C GLU A 133 4.35 1.08 5.22
N ALA A 134 5.26 1.37 4.28
CA ALA A 134 5.56 2.75 3.90
C ALA A 134 4.34 3.51 3.32
N VAL A 135 3.32 2.82 2.81
CA VAL A 135 2.07 3.45 2.36
C VAL A 135 1.37 4.15 3.54
N ILE A 136 1.25 3.50 4.70
CA ILE A 136 0.59 4.12 5.86
C ILE A 136 1.46 5.21 6.47
N ASP A 137 2.79 4.99 6.52
CA ASP A 137 3.73 6.02 6.99
C ASP A 137 3.65 7.30 6.15
N LEU A 138 3.49 7.16 4.83
CA LEU A 138 3.33 8.30 3.93
C LEU A 138 2.02 9.06 4.18
N ILE A 139 0.93 8.33 4.43
CA ILE A 139 -0.39 8.92 4.71
C ILE A 139 -0.39 9.64 6.06
N GLU A 140 0.30 9.09 7.07
CA GLU A 140 0.32 9.60 8.44
C GLU A 140 1.46 10.58 8.74
N ALA A 141 2.35 10.83 7.77
CA ALA A 141 3.55 11.64 7.95
C ALA A 141 3.26 13.01 8.59
N ARG A 142 3.93 13.29 9.72
CA ARG A 142 3.76 14.51 10.52
C ARG A 142 4.90 15.52 10.39
N SER A 143 5.95 15.16 9.66
CA SER A 143 7.09 16.03 9.40
C SER A 143 7.55 15.87 7.96
N GLU A 144 8.18 16.90 7.40
CA GLU A 144 8.73 16.86 6.03
C GLU A 144 9.81 15.76 5.91
N LYS A 145 10.66 15.61 6.93
CA LYS A 145 11.67 14.56 6.97
C LYS A 145 11.03 13.16 7.03
N GLY A 146 9.99 12.97 7.84
CA GLY A 146 9.23 11.73 7.90
C GLY A 146 8.57 11.38 6.56
N LEU A 147 7.99 12.37 5.88
CA LEU A 147 7.41 12.21 4.55
C LEU A 147 8.46 11.77 3.52
N GLN A 148 9.66 12.36 3.55
CA GLN A 148 10.77 11.99 2.67
C GLN A 148 11.24 10.55 2.93
N ILE A 149 11.36 10.15 4.20
CA ILE A 149 11.74 8.78 4.58
C ILE A 149 10.69 7.77 4.08
N ALA A 150 9.40 8.00 4.37
CA ALA A 150 8.32 7.13 3.91
C ALA A 150 8.27 7.04 2.38
N SER A 151 8.47 8.15 1.67
CA SER A 151 8.55 8.16 0.20
C SER A 151 9.73 7.33 -0.33
N SER A 152 10.90 7.40 0.33
CA SER A 152 12.07 6.60 -0.01
C SER A 152 11.84 5.10 0.22
N HIS A 153 11.22 4.74 1.35
CA HIS A 153 10.85 3.36 1.67
C HIS A 153 9.84 2.80 0.67
N LEU A 154 8.82 3.58 0.31
CA LEU A 154 7.85 3.22 -0.73
C LEU A 154 8.52 2.99 -2.09
N ALA A 155 9.56 3.78 -2.41
CA ALA A 155 10.40 3.58 -3.60
C ALA A 155 11.37 2.38 -3.50
N GLY A 156 11.30 1.60 -2.41
CA GLY A 156 12.05 0.36 -2.20
C GLY A 156 13.49 0.56 -1.73
N ALA A 157 13.85 1.73 -1.19
CA ALA A 157 15.22 1.96 -0.70
C ALA A 157 15.60 0.99 0.42
N PHE A 158 14.74 0.89 1.44
CA PHE A 158 14.94 -0.01 2.57
C PHE A 158 15.01 -1.48 2.11
N SER A 159 14.12 -1.89 1.20
CA SER A 159 14.11 -3.25 0.65
C SER A 159 15.40 -3.62 -0.08
N ARG A 160 15.99 -2.67 -0.83
CA ARG A 160 17.27 -2.90 -1.52
C ARG A 160 18.42 -3.09 -0.53
N GLU A 161 18.43 -2.34 0.56
CA GLU A 161 19.45 -2.46 1.61
C GLU A 161 19.33 -3.82 2.32
N ILE A 162 18.11 -4.25 2.67
CA ILE A 162 17.86 -5.57 3.26
C ILE A 162 18.21 -6.70 2.29
N GLU A 163 17.86 -6.58 1.01
CA GLU A 163 18.17 -7.60 0.01
C GLU A 163 19.69 -7.73 -0.21
N ALA A 164 20.45 -6.63 -0.19
CA ALA A 164 21.91 -6.68 -0.27
C ALA A 164 22.53 -7.45 0.90
N ILE A 165 22.01 -7.25 2.12
CA ILE A 165 22.43 -7.99 3.31
C ILE A 165 22.04 -9.47 3.17
N ARG A 166 20.81 -9.76 2.73
CA ARG A 166 20.33 -11.13 2.49
C ARG A 166 21.19 -11.88 1.48
N VAL A 167 21.55 -11.25 0.36
CA VAL A 167 22.45 -11.84 -0.65
C VAL A 167 23.81 -12.19 -0.03
N SER A 168 24.34 -11.31 0.82
CA SER A 168 25.62 -11.55 1.51
C SER A 168 25.52 -12.74 2.47
N VAL A 169 24.44 -12.84 3.25
CA VAL A 169 24.17 -13.99 4.14
C VAL A 169 24.03 -15.29 3.34
N MET A 170 23.28 -15.28 2.23
CA MET A 170 23.14 -16.47 1.37
C MET A 170 24.48 -16.92 0.79
N GLY A 171 25.34 -16.00 0.38
CA GLY A 171 26.67 -16.31 -0.13
C GLY A 171 27.58 -16.91 0.95
N ILE A 172 27.53 -16.40 2.18
CA ILE A 172 28.26 -16.98 3.32
C ILE A 172 27.73 -18.38 3.63
N LEU A 173 26.41 -18.54 3.72
CA LEU A 173 25.77 -19.83 4.00
C LEU A 173 26.15 -20.88 2.96
N ALA A 174 26.13 -20.53 1.67
CA ALA A 174 26.52 -21.44 0.59
C ALA A 174 27.97 -21.94 0.72
N ARG A 175 28.91 -21.09 1.15
CA ARG A 175 30.29 -21.50 1.41
C ARG A 175 30.40 -22.46 2.59
N VAL A 176 29.65 -22.19 3.66
CA VAL A 176 29.64 -23.04 4.86
C VAL A 176 29.04 -24.41 4.55
N GLU A 177 27.90 -24.46 3.86
CA GLU A 177 27.25 -25.71 3.44
C GLU A 177 28.16 -26.53 2.52
N ALA A 178 28.78 -25.92 1.52
CA ALA A 178 29.69 -26.62 0.60
C ALA A 178 30.83 -27.33 1.33
N ALA A 179 31.42 -26.69 2.33
CA ALA A 179 32.51 -27.28 3.08
C ALA A 179 32.08 -28.36 4.09
N ILE A 180 30.83 -28.30 4.56
CA ILE A 180 30.25 -29.38 5.37
C ILE A 180 29.99 -30.61 4.51
N ASP A 181 29.47 -30.42 3.29
CA ASP A 181 29.13 -31.50 2.37
C ASP A 181 30.35 -32.15 1.70
N PHE A 182 31.42 -31.37 1.45
CA PHE A 182 32.62 -31.83 0.72
C PHE A 182 33.93 -31.57 1.51
N PRO A 183 34.10 -32.17 2.69
CA PRO A 183 35.25 -31.89 3.56
C PRO A 183 36.59 -32.41 3.02
N GLU A 184 36.58 -33.29 2.02
CA GLU A 184 37.78 -33.87 1.39
C GLU A 184 38.29 -33.04 0.20
N GLU A 185 37.53 -32.05 -0.27
CA GLU A 185 37.93 -31.20 -1.39
C GLU A 185 38.81 -30.03 -0.89
N GLU A 186 40.10 -30.05 -1.23
CA GLU A 186 41.07 -29.00 -0.85
C GLU A 186 40.68 -27.59 -1.34
N GLU A 187 39.86 -27.49 -2.39
CA GLU A 187 39.34 -26.21 -2.92
C GLU A 187 38.23 -25.60 -2.06
N VAL A 188 37.65 -26.36 -1.11
CA VAL A 188 36.51 -25.96 -0.26
C VAL A 188 36.93 -25.80 1.21
N GLU A 189 38.21 -25.55 1.46
CA GLU A 189 38.71 -25.35 2.82
C GLU A 189 38.06 -24.12 3.50
N LEU A 190 37.39 -24.35 4.63
CA LEU A 190 36.75 -23.30 5.42
C LEU A 190 37.78 -22.41 6.09
N LYS A 191 38.01 -21.25 5.48
CA LYS A 191 38.75 -20.17 6.12
C LYS A 191 37.82 -19.37 7.03
N THR A 192 37.64 -19.88 8.24
CA THR A 192 36.76 -19.28 9.26
C THR A 192 37.04 -17.81 9.51
N ASP A 193 38.31 -17.39 9.46
CA ASP A 193 38.70 -15.99 9.64
C ASP A 193 38.17 -15.10 8.50
N GLU A 194 38.33 -15.52 7.23
CA GLU A 194 37.81 -14.80 6.06
C GLU A 194 36.27 -14.72 6.08
N ILE A 195 35.61 -15.79 6.51
CA ILE A 195 34.14 -15.81 6.69
C ILE A 195 33.71 -14.85 7.79
N GLY A 196 34.44 -14.80 8.90
CA GLY A 196 34.19 -13.87 10.01
C GLY A 196 34.30 -12.42 9.56
N GLU A 197 35.37 -12.07 8.84
CA GLU A 197 35.57 -10.73 8.28
C GLU A 197 34.47 -10.34 7.28
N ASP A 198 34.08 -11.27 6.40
CA ASP A 198 32.99 -11.05 5.44
C ASP A 198 31.64 -10.85 6.15
N LEU A 199 31.36 -11.61 7.20
CA LEU A 199 30.14 -11.48 8.01
C LEU A 199 30.10 -10.12 8.73
N GLU A 200 31.20 -9.72 9.36
CA GLU A 200 31.31 -8.42 10.01
C GLU A 200 31.06 -7.28 9.01
N ARG A 201 31.77 -7.31 7.88
CA ARG A 201 31.76 -6.25 6.88
C ARG A 201 30.45 -6.16 6.10
N ALA A 202 29.92 -7.28 5.63
CA ALA A 202 28.80 -7.30 4.68
C ALA A 202 27.42 -7.47 5.32
N VAL A 203 27.38 -7.86 6.61
CA VAL A 203 26.12 -8.13 7.32
C VAL A 203 26.01 -7.30 8.59
N ILE A 204 26.96 -7.46 9.52
CA ILE A 204 26.84 -6.86 10.85
C ILE A 204 26.92 -5.33 10.79
N TYR A 205 27.94 -4.76 10.15
CA TYR A 205 28.05 -3.29 10.07
C TYR A 205 26.89 -2.62 9.32
N PRO A 206 26.43 -3.13 8.16
CA PRO A 206 25.22 -2.60 7.51
C PRO A 206 23.97 -2.66 8.41
N LEU A 207 23.76 -3.76 9.14
CA LEU A 207 22.63 -3.88 10.07
C LEU A 207 22.72 -2.88 11.23
N ILE A 208 23.90 -2.69 11.83
CA ILE A 208 24.11 -1.70 12.88
C ILE A 208 23.79 -0.30 12.34
N SER A 209 24.29 0.05 11.16
CA SER A 209 24.03 1.35 10.54
C SER A 209 22.53 1.58 10.28
N LEU A 210 21.81 0.55 9.85
CA LEU A 210 20.35 0.61 9.67
C LEU A 210 19.61 0.87 11.00
N ILE A 211 20.03 0.20 12.07
CA ILE A 211 19.45 0.36 13.42
C ILE A 211 19.69 1.78 13.92
N GLU A 212 20.94 2.26 13.86
CA GLU A 212 21.31 3.61 14.29
C GLU A 212 20.55 4.68 13.50
N CYS A 213 20.46 4.53 12.17
CA CYS A 213 19.67 5.41 11.32
C CYS A 213 18.19 5.45 11.72
N GLY A 214 17.61 4.29 12.05
CA GLY A 214 16.23 4.19 12.54
C GLY A 214 16.02 4.95 13.87
N GLU A 215 16.96 4.80 14.81
CA GLU A 215 16.91 5.50 16.10
C GLU A 215 17.02 7.02 15.95
N GLU A 216 17.96 7.50 15.14
CA GLU A 216 18.16 8.93 14.86
C GLU A 216 16.92 9.55 14.21
N ASN A 217 16.23 8.81 13.35
CA ASN A 217 15.07 9.28 12.60
C ASN A 217 13.74 9.06 13.32
N ARG A 218 13.72 8.37 14.47
CA ARG A 218 12.49 8.02 15.20
C ARG A 218 11.59 9.23 15.50
N LEU A 219 12.18 10.35 15.93
CA LEU A 219 11.44 11.58 16.20
C LEU A 219 10.82 12.20 14.93
N SER A 220 11.49 12.05 13.78
CA SER A 220 10.99 12.56 12.51
C SER A 220 9.83 11.72 11.96
N ILE A 221 9.85 10.41 12.24
CA ILE A 221 8.82 9.45 11.82
C ILE A 221 7.61 9.53 12.77
N ALA A 222 7.79 9.29 14.07
CA ALA A 222 6.70 9.18 15.04
C ALA A 222 6.23 10.52 15.63
N GLY A 223 7.02 11.59 15.44
CA GLY A 223 6.85 12.84 16.17
C GLY A 223 7.32 12.76 17.63
N ALA A 224 7.24 13.89 18.33
CA ALA A 224 7.58 13.97 19.75
C ALA A 224 6.31 13.80 20.62
N LEU A 225 6.33 12.85 21.55
CA LEU A 225 5.34 12.77 22.61
C LEU A 225 5.69 13.79 23.70
N THR A 226 4.92 14.87 23.78
CA THR A 226 5.17 15.98 24.71
C THR A 226 4.06 16.07 25.75
N ALA A 227 4.42 16.21 27.02
CA ALA A 227 3.46 16.44 28.10
C ALA A 227 3.61 17.86 28.67
N ILE A 228 2.50 18.61 28.75
CA ILE A 228 2.46 19.93 29.40
C ILE A 228 2.07 19.75 30.86
N VAL A 229 3.04 19.93 31.77
CA VAL A 229 2.86 19.75 33.22
C VAL A 229 3.01 21.06 33.99
N GLY A 230 2.25 21.22 35.07
CA GLY A 230 2.25 22.44 35.88
C GLY A 230 1.10 22.48 36.90
N ARG A 231 1.21 23.35 37.92
CA ARG A 231 0.19 23.50 38.98
C ARG A 231 -1.15 24.00 38.44
N SER A 232 -2.24 23.89 39.22
CA SER A 232 -3.52 24.49 38.83
C SER A 232 -3.37 25.98 38.52
N ASN A 233 -4.11 26.49 37.52
CA ASN A 233 -4.11 27.90 37.09
C ASN A 233 -2.77 28.47 36.56
N THR A 234 -1.80 27.63 36.17
CA THR A 234 -0.51 28.09 35.58
C THR A 234 -0.58 28.32 34.05
N GLY A 235 -1.76 28.50 33.48
CA GLY A 235 -1.90 28.77 32.04
C GLY A 235 -1.65 27.57 31.10
N LYS A 236 -1.65 26.32 31.59
CA LYS A 236 -1.46 25.12 30.74
C LYS A 236 -2.41 25.06 29.54
N SER A 237 -3.69 25.36 29.76
CA SER A 237 -4.69 25.38 28.69
C SER A 237 -4.47 26.52 27.70
N SER A 238 -3.93 27.66 28.16
CA SER A 238 -3.59 28.80 27.30
C SER A 238 -2.35 28.55 26.45
N LEU A 239 -1.42 27.70 26.88
CA LEU A 239 -0.24 27.30 26.10
C LEU A 239 -0.56 26.23 25.06
N PHE A 240 -1.53 25.35 25.34
CA PHE A 240 -1.92 24.27 24.44
C PHE A 240 -2.75 24.75 23.24
N ASN A 241 -3.62 25.74 23.46
CA ASN A 241 -4.46 26.35 22.44
C ASN A 241 -3.68 27.36 21.59
#